data_AF-A0A7V6UCJ6-F1
#
_entry.id   AF-A0A7V6UCJ6-F1
#
_cell.length_a   1.000
_cell.length_b   1.000
_cell.length_c   1.000
_cell.angle_alpha   90.00
_cell.angle_beta   90.00
_cell.angle_gamma   90.00
#
_symmetry.space_group_name_H-M   'P 1'
#
loop_
_entity.id
_entity.type
_entity.pdbx_description
1 polymer ?
#
loop_
_entity_poly.entity_id
_entity_poly.type
_entity_poly.pdbx_seq_one_letter_code
_entity_poly.pdbx_strand_id
1 'polypeptide(L)' 'MPSFVTGLKNLITAATGWISGLAAVTMVLMVSYHALMRSTAQDEMAATQHSRAIGNVLKYGVIVIIANVLVSTIVSYF' A
#
# COMPACT_ATOMS: atom_id res chain seq x y z
N MET A 1 29.47 12.85 1.23
CA MET A 1 28.73 12.54 2.46
C MET A 1 29.46 11.42 3.21
N PRO A 2 29.41 11.39 4.54
CA PRO A 2 29.96 10.27 5.32
C PRO A 2 29.37 8.95 4.79
N SER A 3 30.18 7.90 4.65
CA SER A 3 29.76 6.59 4.10
C SER A 3 28.51 6.03 4.77
N PHE A 4 28.35 6.29 6.07
CA PHE A 4 27.17 5.93 6.86
C PHE A 4 25.88 6.60 6.34
N VAL A 5 25.92 7.89 6.02
CA VAL A 5 24.75 8.64 5.52
C VAL A 5 24.32 8.11 4.15
N THR A 6 25.29 7.81 3.27
CA THR A 6 25.02 7.22 1.96
C THR A 6 24.45 5.80 2.08
N GLY A 7 24.98 4.97 2.99
CA GLY A 7 24.45 3.63 3.26
C GLY A 7 23.01 3.66 3.77
N LEU A 8 22.71 4.56 4.71
CA LEU A 8 21.35 4.75 5.24
C LEU A 8 20.38 5.24 4.15
N LYS A 9 20.79 6.21 3.32
CA LYS A 9 20.02 6.68 2.18
C LYS A 9 19.63 5.52 1.25
N ASN A 10 20.61 4.70 0.87
CA ASN A 10 20.38 3.56 -0.01
C ASN A 10 19.44 2.52 0.61
N LEU A 11 19.58 2.26 1.91
CA LEU A 11 18.68 1.36 2.64
C LEU A 11 17.24 1.87 2.61
N ILE A 12 17.02 3.16 2.92
CA ILE A 12 15.68 3.74 2.93
C ILE A 12 15.08 3.74 1.53
N THR A 13 15.85 4.10 0.50
CA THR A 13 15.38 4.04 -0.90
C THR A 13 15.01 2.62 -1.33
N ALA A 14 15.80 1.62 -0.96
CA ALA A 14 15.46 0.22 -1.24
C ALA A 14 14.17 -0.18 -0.50
N ALA A 15 14.05 0.17 0.79
CA ALA A 15 12.88 -0.14 1.59
C ALA A 15 11.60 0.51 1.04
N THR A 16 11.63 1.80 0.67
CA THR A 16 10.46 2.48 0.10
C THR A 16 10.05 1.88 -1.24
N GLY A 17 11.01 1.43 -2.06
CA GLY A 17 10.75 0.68 -3.28
C GLY A 17 10.00 -0.63 -3.02
N TRP A 18 10.49 -1.46 -2.10
CA TRP A 18 9.84 -2.71 -1.70
C TRP A 18 8.44 -2.49 -1.14
N ILE A 19 8.28 -1.53 -0.21
CA ILE A 19 6.98 -1.24 0.40
C ILE A 19 5.98 -0.78 -0.67
N SER A 20 6.40 0.07 -1.62
CA SER A 20 5.52 0.54 -2.68
C SER A 20 5.08 -0.61 -3.60
N GLY A 21 6.01 -1.50 -3.97
CA GLY A 21 5.69 -2.69 -4.76
C GLY A 21 4.72 -3.62 -4.04
N LEU A 22 5.00 -3.94 -2.78
CA LEU A 22 4.14 -4.80 -1.95
C LEU A 22 2.77 -4.19 -1.70
N ALA A 23 2.69 -2.87 -1.47
CA ALA A 23 1.43 -2.18 -1.27
C ALA A 23 0.55 -2.27 -2.52
N ALA A 24 1.11 -2.06 -3.71
CA ALA A 24 0.38 -2.18 -4.97
C ALA A 24 -0.16 -3.60 -5.18
N VAL A 25 0.70 -4.62 -5.02
CA VAL A 25 0.30 -6.03 -5.17
C VAL A 25 -0.78 -6.41 -4.15
N THR A 26 -0.59 -6.05 -2.89
CA THR A 26 -1.54 -6.38 -1.81
C THR A 26 -2.89 -5.70 -2.04
N MET A 27 -2.91 -4.44 -2.46
CA MET A 27 -4.15 -3.76 -2.81
C MET A 27 -4.92 -4.50 -3.90
N VAL A 28 -4.25 -4.86 -5.00
CA VAL A 28 -4.90 -5.57 -6.11
C VAL A 28 -5.48 -6.89 -5.63
N LEU A 29 -4.69 -7.70 -4.92
CA LEU A 29 -5.14 -8.99 -4.40
C LEU A 29 -6.35 -8.84 -3.47
N MET A 30 -6.31 -7.90 -2.53
CA MET A 30 -7.36 -7.72 -1.54
C MET A 30 -8.64 -7.11 -2.15
N VAL A 31 -8.51 -6.18 -3.09
CA VAL A 31 -9.66 -5.64 -3.84
C VAL A 31 -10.29 -6.74 -4.67
N SER A 32 -9.51 -7.53 -5.42
CA SER A 32 -10.02 -8.65 -6.20
C SER A 32 -10.70 -9.70 -5.31
N TYR A 33 -10.08 -10.07 -4.19
CA TYR A 33 -10.68 -11.00 -3.23
C TYR A 33 -12.04 -10.51 -2.72
N HIS A 34 -12.13 -9.28 -2.23
CA HIS A 34 -13.39 -8.76 -1.73
C HIS A 34 -14.43 -8.51 -2.83
N ALA A 35 -14.01 -8.19 -4.05
CA ALA A 35 -14.91 -8.08 -5.19
C ALA A 35 -15.51 -9.45 -5.55
N LEU A 36 -14.71 -10.51 -5.56
CA LEU A 36 -15.18 -11.89 -5.77
C LEU A 36 -16.15 -12.31 -4.67
N MET A 37 -15.76 -12.14 -3.40
CA MET A 37 -16.63 -12.52 -2.27
C MET A 37 -17.94 -11.73 -2.24
N ARG A 38 -17.92 -10.44 -2.62
CA ARG A 38 -19.13 -9.65 -2.80
C ARG A 38 -20.03 -10.21 -3.91
N SER A 39 -19.46 -10.66 -5.03
CA SER A 39 -20.23 -11.17 -6.18
C SER A 39 -20.94 -12.50 -5.90
N THR A 40 -20.41 -13.29 -4.96
CA THR A 40 -20.98 -14.58 -4.55
C THR A 40 -21.79 -14.50 -3.25
N ALA A 41 -21.91 -13.33 -2.65
CA ALA A 41 -22.66 -13.15 -1.40
C ALA A 41 -24.17 -13.36 -1.64
N GLN A 42 -24.79 -14.15 -0.76
CA GLN A 42 -26.23 -14.46 -0.84
C GLN A 42 -27.09 -13.53 0.01
N ASP A 43 -26.49 -12.85 0.99
CA ASP A 43 -27.14 -11.87 1.84
C ASP A 43 -26.55 -10.46 1.65
N GLU A 44 -27.42 -9.46 1.76
CA GLU A 44 -27.08 -8.06 1.51
C GLU A 44 -26.07 -7.50 2.55
N MET A 45 -26.08 -8.05 3.76
CA MET A 45 -25.18 -7.64 4.83
C MET A 45 -23.73 -8.04 4.50
N ALA A 46 -23.49 -9.28 4.08
CA ALA A 46 -22.17 -9.76 3.65
C ALA A 46 -21.66 -8.99 2.43
N ALA A 47 -22.51 -8.74 1.43
CA ALA A 47 -22.16 -7.93 0.26
C ALA A 47 -21.73 -6.50 0.65
N THR A 48 -22.41 -5.91 1.64
CA THR A 48 -22.09 -4.58 2.17
C THR A 48 -20.77 -4.57 2.93
N GLN A 49 -20.48 -5.60 3.73
CA GLN A 49 -19.20 -5.73 4.43
C GLN A 49 -18.02 -5.78 3.46
N HIS A 50 -18.12 -6.60 2.41
CA HIS A 50 -17.08 -6.66 1.37
C HIS A 50 -16.94 -5.35 0.59
N SER A 51 -18.05 -4.64 0.32
CA SER A 51 -18.00 -3.32 -0.29
C SER A 51 -17.25 -2.29 0.56
N ARG A 52 -17.48 -2.30 1.88
CA ARG A 52 -16.72 -1.45 2.82
C ARG A 52 -15.25 -1.86 2.89
N ALA A 53 -14.96 -3.15 2.88
CA ALA A 53 -13.59 -3.65 2.87
C ALA A 53 -12.81 -3.19 1.64
N ILE A 54 -13.41 -3.23 0.43
CA ILE A 54 -12.80 -2.69 -0.80
C ILE A 54 -12.44 -1.20 -0.60
N GLY A 55 -13.38 -0.40 -0.11
CA GLY A 55 -13.14 1.03 0.16
C GLY A 55 -11.99 1.26 1.15
N ASN A 56 -11.92 0.46 2.21
CA ASN A 56 -10.83 0.52 3.19
C ASN A 56 -9.48 0.13 2.59
N VAL A 57 -9.41 -0.96 1.82
CA VAL A 57 -8.18 -1.40 1.14
C VAL A 57 -7.63 -0.29 0.25
N LEU A 58 -8.48 0.35 -0.56
CA LEU A 58 -8.08 1.45 -1.42
C LEU A 58 -7.61 2.66 -0.59
N LYS A 59 -8.37 3.05 0.44
CA LYS A 59 -8.02 4.18 1.31
C LYS A 59 -6.67 3.99 1.98
N TYR A 60 -6.45 2.85 2.62
CA TYR A 60 -5.20 2.58 3.34
C TYR A 60 -4.03 2.33 2.39
N GLY A 61 -4.26 1.70 1.24
CA GLY A 61 -3.21 1.53 0.26
C GLY A 61 -2.73 2.86 -0.36
N VAL A 62 -3.64 3.80 -0.62
CA VAL A 62 -3.27 5.16 -1.04
C VAL A 62 -2.46 5.88 0.05
N ILE A 63 -2.85 5.75 1.32
CA ILE A 63 -2.09 6.33 2.45
C ILE A 63 -0.66 5.80 2.49
N VAL A 64 -0.46 4.49 2.28
CA VAL A 64 0.89 3.88 2.25
C VAL A 64 1.71 4.41 1.08
N ILE A 65 1.12 4.56 -0.11
CA ILE A 65 1.82 5.14 -1.27
C ILE A 65 2.24 6.58 -0.98
N ILE A 66 1.35 7.42 -0.45
CA ILE A 66 1.66 8.81 -0.11
C ILE A 66 2.78 8.89 0.93
N ALA A 67 2.73 8.04 1.97
CA ALA A 67 3.79 7.97 2.98
C ALA A 67 5.15 7.60 2.37
N ASN A 68 5.20 6.62 1.46
CA ASN A 68 6.43 6.24 0.76
C ASN A 68 6.98 7.36 -0.12
N VAL A 69 6.11 8.08 -0.83
CA VAL A 69 6.50 9.25 -1.64
C VAL A 69 7.10 10.31 -0.72
N LEU A 70 6.47 10.62 0.40
CA LEU A 70 6.96 11.62 1.36
C LEU A 70 8.33 11.24 1.93
N VAL A 71 8.52 9.99 2.35
CA VAL A 71 9.82 9.49 2.84
C VAL A 71 10.88 9.61 1.75
N SER A 72 10.57 9.17 0.52
CA SER A 72 11.51 9.24 -0.60
C SER A 72 11.89 10.67 -0.95
N THR A 73 10.93 11.60 -0.91
CA THR A 73 11.17 13.03 -1.10
C THR A 73 12.09 13.59 -0.03
N ILE A 74 11.84 13.32 1.26
CA ILE A 74 12.71 13.77 2.36
C ILE A 74 14.14 13.25 2.18
N VAL A 75 14.29 11.96 1.88
CA VAL A 75 15.58 11.29 1.68
C VAL A 75 16.34 11.85 0.48
N SER A 76 15.65 12.41 -0.51
CA SER A 76 16.29 13.02 -1.69
C SER A 76 17.09 14.29 -1.39
N TYR A 77 16.79 14.98 -0.27
CA TYR A 77 17.52 16.16 0.20
C TYR A 77 18.81 15.85 0.96
N PHE A 78 19.02 14.59 1.34
CA PHE A 78 20.22 14.09 2.02
C PHE A 78 21.03 13.17 1.11
#